data_AF-A0A4W3H9E0-F1
#
_entry.id   AF-A0A4W3H9E0-F1
#
_cell.length_a   1.000
_cell.length_b   1.000
_cell.length_c   1.000
_cell.angle_alpha   90.00
_cell.angle_beta   90.00
_cell.angle_gamma   90.00
#
_symmetry.space_group_name_H-M   'P 1'
#
loop_
_entity.id
_entity.type
_entity.pdbx_description
1 polymer ?
#
loop_
_entity_poly.entity_id
_entity_poly.type
_entity_poly.pdbx_seq_one_letter_code
_entity_poly.pdbx_strand_id
1 'polypeptide(L)'
;AFLFVSTFLLYERGEAYIYTRALLGSTLAWARASAMCLNFNCLLILLPVSRNLISFFRASWSCCRSNVRRYLDKTITFHRMVGYMIVLHTVIHIIAHLFNIERYHRSYSPGAMENLQIRLSTIGQNCSEEYLNPIRTYNTNPVKELLSSIAGISGIIITMALILMVTSSTEFIIKSFYEVFWFTHHLFIIFFIGLAIHGNNEFQAVRILSVDWWIAFPRAWKWIVGPLFFYICEKLIRFCRSMQNVVITKVIVHPSRVLELQMKKHGFHSHPGQYIFLQCPAISHFQWHPFTLTSAPEEEHFSVHIRTVGDWTIALYEACGANKKVFQEAWTMPRVAVDGPFGTASKDMFYYEVSVFIAAGIGVTPFASVLKSIWYKYNDLKMTMKVKRVYFYWICRDTNAFEWFVDLLQSLEAQMIEIGKSGFLSYHIFLTGWDEFQAAHIAMHFKGNQDVITGLKQKTFYGRPNWNKEFKHFAGDHPGAIWCQSVFKSCLSLVPSAPPSVAVPSATTLQNSGTLSLNQPLPPHFQNPTEDLLFYDCAFLG
;
A
#
# COMPACT_ATOMS: atom_id res chain seq x y z
N ALA A 1 22.24 8.35 4.33
CA ALA A 1 23.66 8.32 4.76
C ALA A 1 24.51 9.33 3.99
N PHE A 2 24.69 9.17 2.67
CA PHE A 2 25.52 10.06 1.86
C PHE A 2 25.19 11.56 2.04
N LEU A 3 23.92 11.96 1.80
CA LEU A 3 23.47 13.35 1.95
C LEU A 3 23.73 13.91 3.35
N PHE A 4 23.49 13.10 4.39
CA PHE A 4 23.74 13.48 5.77
C PHE A 4 25.22 13.80 5.98
N VAL A 5 26.09 12.85 5.64
CA VAL A 5 27.54 12.95 5.87
C VAL A 5 28.15 14.08 5.04
N SER A 6 27.76 14.22 3.77
CA SER A 6 28.27 15.28 2.89
C SER A 6 27.89 16.67 3.42
N THR A 7 26.62 16.87 3.78
CA THR A 7 26.16 18.15 4.34
C THR A 7 26.77 18.39 5.72
N PHE A 8 26.88 17.37 6.56
CA PHE A 8 27.54 17.48 7.85
C PHE A 8 28.98 17.96 7.70
N LEU A 9 29.78 17.30 6.86
CA LEU A 9 31.18 17.67 6.63
C LEU A 9 31.32 19.06 5.99
N LEU A 10 30.38 19.48 5.14
CA LEU A 10 30.36 20.83 4.56
C LEU A 10 30.27 21.91 5.65
N TYR A 11 29.35 21.78 6.59
CA TYR A 11 29.18 22.76 7.68
C TYR A 11 30.24 22.60 8.78
N GLU A 12 30.73 21.38 9.01
CA GLU A 12 31.74 21.06 10.03
C GLU A 12 33.17 21.39 9.61
N ARG A 13 33.49 21.40 8.31
CA ARG A 13 34.86 21.63 7.81
C ARG A 13 34.98 22.76 6.79
N GLY A 14 33.90 23.17 6.13
CA GLY A 14 33.96 24.22 5.10
C GLY A 14 34.41 25.57 5.65
N GLU A 15 35.29 26.26 4.93
CA GLU A 15 35.87 27.54 5.37
C GLU A 15 34.82 28.66 5.47
N ALA A 16 33.79 28.62 4.62
CA ALA A 16 32.69 29.58 4.63
C ALA A 16 31.89 29.64 5.95
N TYR A 17 31.98 28.59 6.79
CA TYR A 17 31.20 28.48 8.03
C TYR A 17 32.05 28.62 9.30
N ILE A 18 33.32 29.04 9.20
CA ILE A 18 34.23 29.15 10.35
C ILE A 18 33.63 30.00 11.46
N TYR A 19 33.12 31.20 11.14
CA TYR A 19 32.57 32.13 12.13
C TYR A 19 31.27 31.63 12.75
N THR A 20 30.37 31.06 11.94
CA THR A 20 29.12 30.47 12.46
C THR A 20 29.40 29.24 13.33
N ARG A 21 30.44 28.45 13.00
CA ARG A 21 30.89 27.31 13.80
C ARG A 21 31.57 27.74 15.10
N ALA A 22 32.23 28.91 15.14
CA ALA A 22 32.75 29.45 16.39
C ALA A 22 31.62 29.77 17.40
N LEU A 23 30.44 30.16 16.91
CA LEU A 23 29.24 30.42 17.73
C LEU A 23 28.46 29.15 18.06
N LEU A 24 28.15 28.36 17.04
CA LEU A 24 27.23 27.22 17.16
C LEU A 24 27.95 25.89 17.33
N GLY A 25 29.25 25.78 17.12
CA GLY A 25 29.95 24.50 17.04
C GLY A 25 29.34 23.56 15.99
N SER A 26 29.38 22.25 16.27
CA SER A 26 28.89 21.21 15.35
C SER A 26 27.35 21.11 15.26
N THR A 27 26.59 21.77 16.14
CA THR A 27 25.12 21.64 16.17
C THR A 27 24.45 22.25 14.93
N LEU A 28 25.10 23.23 14.29
CA LEU A 28 24.67 23.71 12.97
C LEU A 28 24.78 22.61 11.91
N ALA A 29 25.89 21.87 11.89
CA ALA A 29 26.09 20.78 10.93
C ALA A 29 25.05 19.66 11.12
N TRP A 30 24.72 19.32 12.37
CA TRP A 30 23.63 18.38 12.68
C TRP A 30 22.27 18.86 12.17
N ALA A 31 21.92 20.14 12.43
CA ALA A 31 20.64 20.72 11.98
C ALA A 31 20.51 20.75 10.45
N ARG A 32 21.60 21.11 9.75
CA ARG A 32 21.66 21.20 8.29
C ARG A 32 21.63 19.84 7.62
N ALA A 33 22.40 18.89 8.13
CA ALA A 33 22.46 17.53 7.59
C ALA A 33 21.12 16.80 7.73
N SER A 34 20.44 16.94 8.87
CA SER A 34 19.11 16.38 9.06
C SER A 34 18.05 17.09 8.20
N ALA A 35 18.11 18.42 8.06
CA ALA A 35 17.22 19.18 7.16
C ALA A 35 17.35 18.74 5.69
N MET A 36 18.57 18.50 5.22
CA MET A 36 18.80 18.00 3.87
C MET A 36 18.18 16.61 3.67
N CYS A 37 18.31 15.73 4.66
CA CYS A 37 17.67 14.41 4.63
C CYS A 37 16.15 14.52 4.70
N LEU A 38 15.59 15.46 5.48
CA LEU A 38 14.16 15.72 5.52
C LEU A 38 13.63 16.14 4.15
N ASN A 39 14.26 17.14 3.51
CA ASN A 39 13.88 17.59 2.18
C ASN A 39 13.87 16.44 1.16
N PHE A 40 14.90 15.58 1.19
CA PHE A 40 14.98 14.42 0.31
C PHE A 40 13.88 13.39 0.60
N ASN A 41 13.63 13.05 1.87
CA ASN A 41 12.58 12.09 2.21
C ASN A 41 11.17 12.64 1.91
N CYS A 42 10.94 13.95 2.12
CA CYS A 42 9.69 14.61 1.75
C CYS A 42 9.49 14.69 0.23
N LEU A 43 10.56 14.76 -0.57
CA LEU A 43 10.48 14.57 -2.02
C LEU A 43 10.00 13.13 -2.35
N LEU A 44 10.55 12.13 -1.66
CA LEU A 44 10.27 10.73 -1.94
C LEU A 44 8.91 10.23 -1.44
N ILE A 45 8.33 10.81 -0.39
CA ILE A 45 7.15 10.23 0.30
C ILE A 45 5.88 10.18 -0.56
N LEU A 46 5.74 11.07 -1.55
CA LEU A 46 4.56 11.16 -2.43
C LEU A 46 4.60 10.15 -3.59
N LEU A 47 5.79 9.85 -4.10
CA LEU A 47 6.00 8.94 -5.24
C LEU A 47 5.36 7.53 -5.08
N PRO A 48 5.45 6.85 -3.92
CA PRO A 48 4.95 5.49 -3.75
C PRO A 48 3.43 5.43 -3.64
N VAL A 49 2.78 6.58 -3.45
CA VAL A 49 1.32 6.70 -3.37
C VAL A 49 0.72 7.06 -4.74
N SER A 50 1.55 7.56 -5.68
CA SER A 50 1.14 7.88 -7.05
C SER A 50 1.00 6.66 -7.95
N ARG A 51 -0.15 5.98 -7.85
CA ARG A 51 -0.42 4.69 -8.51
C ARG A 51 -0.34 4.72 -10.03
N ASN A 52 -0.76 5.81 -10.68
CA ASN A 52 -0.66 5.96 -12.14
C ASN A 52 0.81 6.05 -12.58
N LEU A 53 1.63 6.81 -11.84
CA LEU A 53 3.06 6.95 -12.09
C LEU A 53 3.79 5.61 -11.91
N ILE A 54 3.49 4.89 -10.83
CA ILE A 54 4.04 3.54 -10.59
C ILE A 54 3.60 2.57 -11.68
N SER A 55 2.36 2.66 -12.14
CA SER A 55 1.84 1.78 -13.20
C SER A 55 2.47 2.07 -14.55
N PHE A 56 2.71 3.35 -14.87
CA PHE A 56 3.49 3.76 -16.05
C PHE A 56 4.91 3.19 -15.99
N PHE A 57 5.62 3.40 -14.88
CA PHE A 57 6.97 2.86 -14.70
C PHE A 57 7.01 1.32 -14.75
N ARG A 58 5.99 0.64 -14.21
CA ARG A 58 5.84 -0.81 -14.33
C ARG A 58 5.71 -1.25 -15.80
N ALA A 59 5.01 -0.49 -16.63
CA ALA A 59 4.85 -0.78 -18.05
C ALA A 59 6.13 -0.47 -18.84
N SER A 60 6.76 0.67 -18.60
CA SER A 60 7.99 1.10 -19.30
C SER A 60 9.21 0.22 -18.99
N TRP A 61 9.32 -0.31 -17.77
CA TRP A 61 10.41 -1.21 -17.38
C TRP A 61 10.08 -2.70 -17.54
N SER A 62 8.99 -3.06 -18.24
CA SER A 62 8.63 -4.46 -18.50
C SER A 62 9.73 -5.26 -19.24
N CYS A 63 10.69 -4.58 -19.89
CA CYS A 63 11.80 -5.22 -20.60
C CYS A 63 13.01 -5.56 -19.69
N CYS A 64 13.10 -4.96 -18.49
CA CYS A 64 14.31 -5.03 -17.66
C CYS A 64 14.06 -5.65 -16.28
N ARG A 65 14.64 -6.84 -16.04
CA ARG A 65 14.85 -7.57 -14.75
C ARG A 65 13.65 -7.66 -13.80
N SER A 66 13.15 -8.89 -13.60
CA SER A 66 12.08 -9.27 -12.65
C SER A 66 12.27 -8.73 -11.22
N ASN A 67 13.51 -8.51 -10.78
CA ASN A 67 13.84 -8.01 -9.45
C ASN A 67 13.33 -6.58 -9.21
N VAL A 68 13.41 -5.68 -10.19
CA VAL A 68 12.98 -4.28 -10.03
C VAL A 68 11.46 -4.21 -9.87
N ARG A 69 10.73 -5.04 -10.61
CA ARG A 69 9.28 -5.16 -10.51
C ARG A 69 8.83 -5.60 -9.11
N ARG A 70 9.51 -6.59 -8.50
CA ARG A 70 9.20 -7.06 -7.13
C ARG A 70 9.34 -5.96 -6.08
N TYR A 71 10.29 -5.04 -6.24
CA TYR A 71 10.44 -3.89 -5.34
C TYR A 71 9.37 -2.81 -5.57
N LEU A 72 8.98 -2.57 -6.83
CA LEU A 72 7.88 -1.66 -7.19
C LEU A 72 6.51 -2.14 -6.69
N ASP A 73 6.36 -3.41 -6.35
CA ASP A 73 5.12 -3.93 -5.78
C ASP A 73 5.03 -3.70 -4.25
N LYS A 74 6.14 -3.34 -3.58
CA LYS A 74 6.18 -2.98 -2.15
C LYS A 74 6.15 -1.46 -1.92
N THR A 75 5.44 -0.69 -2.75
CA THR A 75 5.43 0.78 -2.66
C THR A 75 4.91 1.32 -1.34
N ILE A 76 3.88 0.70 -0.75
CA ILE A 76 3.34 1.13 0.55
C ILE A 76 4.32 0.84 1.69
N THR A 77 5.02 -0.30 1.65
CA THR A 77 6.09 -0.59 2.61
C THR A 77 7.20 0.47 2.50
N PHE A 78 7.55 0.86 1.27
CA PHE A 78 8.52 1.92 1.04
C PHE A 78 8.02 3.28 1.56
N HIS A 79 6.75 3.65 1.35
CA HIS A 79 6.15 4.85 1.94
C HIS A 79 6.26 4.85 3.48
N ARG A 80 5.98 3.73 4.15
CA ARG A 80 6.14 3.60 5.62
C ARG A 80 7.60 3.79 6.05
N MET A 81 8.54 3.17 5.35
CA MET A 81 9.98 3.33 5.63
C MET A 81 10.45 4.78 5.50
N VAL A 82 10.04 5.48 4.43
CA VAL A 82 10.34 6.90 4.25
C VAL A 82 9.69 7.73 5.36
N GLY A 83 8.46 7.42 5.76
CA GLY A 83 7.78 8.05 6.89
C GLY A 83 8.57 7.95 8.21
N TYR A 84 9.10 6.77 8.53
CA TYR A 84 9.96 6.60 9.71
C TYR A 84 11.26 7.42 9.63
N MET A 85 11.85 7.53 8.45
CA MET A 85 13.05 8.36 8.23
C MET A 85 12.75 9.86 8.39
N ILE A 86 11.57 10.32 7.98
CA ILE A 86 11.11 11.69 8.22
C ILE A 86 11.04 11.95 9.73
N VAL A 87 10.40 11.06 10.50
CA VAL A 87 10.31 11.20 11.96
C VAL A 87 11.71 11.25 12.61
N LEU A 88 12.60 10.31 12.26
CA LEU A 88 13.96 10.26 12.79
C LEU A 88 14.71 11.57 12.54
N HIS A 89 14.73 12.06 11.30
CA HIS A 89 15.46 13.28 10.99
C HIS A 89 14.78 14.54 11.56
N THR A 90 13.45 14.55 11.73
CA THR A 90 12.74 15.65 12.41
C THR A 90 13.19 15.75 13.87
N VAL A 91 13.30 14.63 14.58
CA VAL A 91 13.79 14.64 15.98
C VAL A 91 15.22 15.17 16.05
N ILE A 92 16.13 14.69 15.20
CA ILE A 92 17.52 15.17 15.14
C ILE A 92 17.57 16.67 14.83
N HIS A 93 16.76 17.13 13.87
CA HIS A 93 16.67 18.53 13.45
C HIS A 93 16.18 19.45 14.59
N ILE A 94 15.08 19.09 15.26
CA ILE A 94 14.53 19.87 16.38
C ILE A 94 15.56 19.96 17.51
N ILE A 95 16.15 18.83 17.93
CA ILE A 95 17.15 18.80 19.01
C ILE A 95 18.34 19.69 18.66
N ALA A 96 18.85 19.61 17.43
CA ALA A 96 19.96 20.44 16.97
C ALA A 96 19.61 21.95 16.98
N HIS A 97 18.38 22.32 16.58
CA HIS A 97 17.92 23.71 16.65
C HIS A 97 17.75 24.22 18.09
N LEU A 98 17.29 23.39 19.03
CA LEU A 98 17.24 23.75 20.45
C LEU A 98 18.64 24.07 20.99
N PHE A 99 19.64 23.24 20.67
CA PHE A 99 21.03 23.53 21.04
C PHE A 99 21.58 24.77 20.34
N ASN A 100 21.22 25.04 19.08
CA ASN A 100 21.66 26.23 18.37
C ASN A 100 21.17 27.51 19.04
N ILE A 101 19.90 27.54 19.45
CA ILE A 101 19.30 28.70 20.15
C ILE A 101 20.00 28.93 21.50
N GLU A 102 20.23 27.87 22.27
CA GLU A 102 20.96 27.96 23.53
C GLU A 102 22.40 28.48 23.34
N ARG A 103 23.09 28.02 22.28
CA ARG A 103 24.44 28.48 21.95
C ARG A 103 24.48 29.94 21.50
N TYR A 104 23.51 30.38 20.70
CA TYR A 104 23.33 31.79 20.34
C TYR A 104 23.06 32.68 21.57
N HIS A 105 22.36 32.16 22.58
CA HIS A 105 22.11 32.90 23.81
C HIS A 105 23.38 32.99 24.67
N ARG A 106 24.09 31.86 24.84
CA ARG A 106 25.34 31.81 25.61
C ARG A 106 26.47 32.62 25.00
N SER A 107 26.48 32.85 23.70
CA SER A 107 27.51 33.68 23.05
C SER A 107 27.43 35.17 23.45
N TYR A 108 26.35 35.60 24.12
CA TYR A 108 26.22 36.92 24.76
C TYR A 108 26.54 36.92 26.27
N SER A 109 26.99 35.81 26.85
CA SER A 109 27.23 35.71 28.28
C SER A 109 28.28 36.75 28.77
N PRO A 110 28.00 37.53 29.84
CA PRO A 110 28.84 38.65 30.26
C PRO A 110 30.20 38.29 30.88
N GLY A 111 30.62 37.02 30.84
CA GLY A 111 31.77 36.50 31.60
C GLY A 111 33.14 36.57 30.92
N ALA A 112 33.22 36.98 29.64
CA ALA A 112 34.50 37.00 28.93
C ALA A 112 34.51 38.05 27.82
N MET A 113 34.76 39.30 28.21
CA MET A 113 34.78 40.50 27.36
C MET A 113 35.75 40.41 26.15
N GLU A 114 36.61 39.40 26.11
CA GLU A 114 37.63 39.19 25.07
C GLU A 114 37.35 37.98 24.16
N ASN A 115 36.24 37.27 24.37
CA ASN A 115 35.93 36.07 23.59
C ASN A 115 35.42 36.42 22.18
N LEU A 116 35.98 35.75 21.17
CA LEU A 116 35.57 35.82 19.75
C LEU A 116 34.05 35.75 19.56
N GLN A 117 33.37 34.96 20.37
CA GLN A 117 31.91 34.75 20.33
C GLN A 117 31.10 36.02 20.61
N ILE A 118 31.54 36.86 21.56
CA ILE A 118 30.85 38.12 21.88
C ILE A 118 31.01 39.09 20.70
N ARG A 119 32.23 39.21 20.15
CA ARG A 119 32.51 40.08 19.00
C ARG A 119 31.71 39.68 17.77
N LEU A 120 31.60 38.39 17.49
CA LEU A 120 30.78 37.86 16.39
C LEU A 120 29.28 38.10 16.61
N SER A 121 28.82 38.05 17.86
CA SER A 121 27.42 38.28 18.20
C SER A 121 27.03 39.76 18.07
N THR A 122 27.95 40.69 18.37
CA THR A 122 27.70 42.14 18.24
C THR A 122 27.64 42.68 16.81
N ILE A 123 27.89 41.84 15.79
CA ILE A 123 27.83 42.24 14.38
C ILE A 123 26.37 42.51 13.96
N GLY A 124 26.15 43.64 13.28
CA GLY A 124 24.85 43.97 12.68
C GLY A 124 23.78 44.38 13.69
N GLN A 125 24.13 45.23 14.65
CA GLN A 125 23.20 45.76 15.67
C GLN A 125 22.23 46.82 15.11
N ASN A 126 22.58 47.45 13.99
CA ASN A 126 21.72 48.44 13.32
C ASN A 126 20.66 47.74 12.45
N CYS A 127 19.48 48.34 12.32
CA CYS A 127 18.32 47.75 11.61
C CYS A 127 18.56 47.43 10.12
N SER A 128 19.59 48.02 9.50
CA SER A 128 19.94 47.86 8.08
C SER A 128 21.13 46.94 7.83
N GLU A 129 21.74 46.38 8.88
CA GLU A 129 22.94 45.55 8.78
C GLU A 129 22.60 44.06 8.91
N GLU A 130 23.27 43.23 8.12
CA GLU A 130 23.21 41.78 8.25
C GLU A 130 23.83 41.35 9.58
N TYR A 131 23.23 40.36 10.24
CA TYR A 131 23.63 39.93 11.57
C TYR A 131 24.02 38.46 11.60
N LEU A 132 25.03 38.06 12.37
CA LEU A 132 25.37 36.64 12.45
C LEU A 132 24.57 35.91 13.54
N ASN A 133 24.22 36.61 14.61
CA ASN A 133 23.44 36.07 15.73
C ASN A 133 22.03 36.69 15.76
N PRO A 134 20.95 35.89 15.65
CA PRO A 134 19.59 36.39 15.73
C PRO A 134 19.20 36.91 17.11
N ILE A 135 19.79 36.37 18.17
CA ILE A 135 19.57 36.86 19.54
C ILE A 135 20.35 38.17 19.66
N ARG A 136 19.72 39.25 20.12
CA ARG A 136 20.35 40.59 20.13
C ARG A 136 20.86 41.04 21.48
N THR A 137 20.33 40.48 22.56
CA THR A 137 20.74 40.81 23.93
C THR A 137 20.73 39.58 24.82
N TYR A 138 21.55 39.59 25.87
CA TYR A 138 21.58 38.51 26.86
C TYR A 138 20.25 38.40 27.65
N ASN A 139 19.52 39.51 27.82
CA ASN A 139 18.23 39.51 28.53
C ASN A 139 17.06 39.01 27.66
N THR A 140 17.29 38.72 26.39
CA THR A 140 16.25 38.20 25.50
C THR A 140 15.90 36.76 25.90
N ASN A 141 14.61 36.50 26.15
CA ASN A 141 14.13 35.14 26.40
C ASN A 141 14.22 34.31 25.10
N PRO A 142 15.05 33.25 25.06
CA PRO A 142 15.26 32.45 23.84
C PRO A 142 13.99 31.75 23.36
N VAL A 143 13.08 31.39 24.27
CA VAL A 143 11.78 30.78 23.92
C VAL A 143 10.87 31.79 23.23
N LYS A 144 10.86 33.03 23.71
CA LYS A 144 10.07 34.10 23.08
C LYS A 144 10.56 34.37 21.65
N GLU A 145 11.87 34.42 21.45
CA GLU A 145 12.48 34.65 20.13
C GLU A 145 12.19 33.49 19.16
N LEU A 146 12.27 32.25 19.65
CA LEU A 146 11.87 31.06 18.88
C LEU A 146 10.41 31.16 18.44
N LEU A 147 9.51 31.49 19.37
CA LEU A 147 8.06 31.57 19.11
C LEU A 147 7.65 32.80 18.30
N SER A 148 8.47 33.85 18.22
CA SER A 148 8.23 34.99 17.32
C SER A 148 8.84 34.81 15.93
N SER A 149 9.82 33.92 15.79
CA SER A 149 10.44 33.64 14.50
C SER A 149 9.50 32.85 13.58
N ILE A 150 9.50 33.20 12.29
CA ILE A 150 8.72 32.46 11.27
C ILE A 150 9.16 30.99 11.23
N ALA A 151 10.47 30.71 11.37
CA ALA A 151 11.00 29.36 11.40
C ALA A 151 10.50 28.56 12.61
N GLY A 152 10.43 29.17 13.80
CA GLY A 152 9.93 28.50 15.00
C GLY A 152 8.43 28.22 14.96
N ILE A 153 7.60 29.20 14.60
CA ILE A 153 6.14 29.01 14.49
C ILE A 153 5.82 27.95 13.43
N SER A 154 6.39 28.08 12.23
CA SER A 154 6.19 27.10 11.17
C SER A 154 6.69 25.71 11.58
N GLY A 155 7.84 25.63 12.26
CA GLY A 155 8.41 24.39 12.80
C GLY A 155 7.48 23.67 13.79
N ILE A 156 6.83 24.42 14.67
CA ILE A 156 5.85 23.87 15.63
C ILE A 156 4.60 23.35 14.90
N ILE A 157 4.06 24.13 13.95
CA ILE A 157 2.86 23.74 13.19
C ILE A 157 3.12 22.46 12.39
N ILE A 158 4.23 22.39 11.64
CA ILE A 158 4.56 21.20 10.84
C ILE A 158 4.84 19.98 11.72
N THR A 159 5.45 20.18 12.89
CA THR A 159 5.74 19.08 13.84
C THR A 159 4.45 18.55 14.45
N MET A 160 3.53 19.42 14.85
CA MET A 160 2.21 18.99 15.34
C MET A 160 1.43 18.22 14.27
N ALA A 161 1.42 18.72 13.02
CA ALA A 161 0.80 18.00 11.90
C ALA A 161 1.44 16.62 11.69
N LEU A 162 2.78 16.52 11.73
CA LEU A 162 3.51 15.25 11.60
C LEU A 162 3.15 14.26 12.71
N ILE A 163 3.09 14.70 13.97
CA ILE A 163 2.73 13.84 15.11
C ILE A 163 1.31 13.30 14.94
N LEU A 164 0.35 14.13 14.57
CA LEU A 164 -1.04 13.70 14.34
C LEU A 164 -1.13 12.68 13.21
N MET A 165 -0.42 12.91 12.09
CA MET A 165 -0.39 11.96 10.98
C MET A 165 0.24 10.62 11.37
N VAL A 166 1.37 10.63 12.08
CA VAL A 166 2.09 9.40 12.42
C VAL A 166 1.33 8.57 13.46
N THR A 167 0.74 9.22 14.46
CA THR A 167 -0.04 8.54 15.50
C THR A 167 -1.29 7.87 14.93
N SER A 168 -2.04 8.56 14.06
CA SER A 168 -3.20 7.99 13.38
C SER A 168 -2.87 6.91 12.35
N SER A 169 -1.64 6.88 11.85
CA SER A 169 -1.15 5.88 10.89
C SER A 169 -0.62 4.60 11.56
N THR A 170 -0.89 4.39 12.84
CA THR A 170 -0.54 3.14 13.53
C THR A 170 -1.44 1.98 13.08
N GLU A 171 -0.89 0.77 13.06
CA GLU A 171 -1.61 -0.44 12.64
C GLU A 171 -2.90 -0.68 13.43
N PHE A 172 -2.94 -0.27 14.70
CA PHE A 172 -4.14 -0.34 15.54
C PHE A 172 -5.25 0.59 15.04
N ILE A 173 -4.93 1.88 14.82
CA ILE A 173 -5.92 2.88 14.40
C ILE A 173 -6.39 2.62 12.97
N ILE A 174 -5.50 2.25 12.05
CA ILE A 174 -5.88 1.94 10.66
C ILE A 174 -6.87 0.76 10.61
N LYS A 175 -6.71 -0.25 11.47
CA LYS A 175 -7.58 -1.42 11.50
C LYS A 175 -8.91 -1.14 12.19
N SER A 176 -8.94 -0.34 13.25
CA SER A 176 -10.16 -0.13 14.03
C SER A 176 -10.95 1.13 13.63
N PHE A 177 -10.27 2.18 13.15
CA PHE A 177 -10.83 3.51 12.92
C PHE A 177 -10.25 4.13 11.64
N TYR A 178 -10.52 3.50 10.49
CA TYR A 178 -9.96 3.91 9.20
C TYR A 178 -10.26 5.36 8.82
N GLU A 179 -11.47 5.86 9.12
CA GLU A 179 -11.86 7.25 8.84
C GLU A 179 -10.96 8.26 9.58
N VAL A 180 -10.63 7.99 10.86
CA VAL A 180 -9.75 8.85 11.65
C VAL A 180 -8.37 8.92 11.02
N PHE A 181 -7.82 7.76 10.61
CA PHE A 181 -6.59 7.71 9.84
C PHE A 181 -6.70 8.57 8.58
N TRP A 182 -7.74 8.37 7.77
CA TRP A 182 -7.90 9.05 6.49
C TRP A 182 -7.95 10.57 6.64
N PHE A 183 -8.80 11.11 7.52
CA PHE A 183 -8.94 12.56 7.71
C PHE A 183 -7.68 13.20 8.30
N THR A 184 -7.07 12.58 9.29
CA THR A 184 -5.84 13.12 9.91
C THR A 184 -4.64 13.02 8.99
N HIS A 185 -4.55 12.00 8.14
CA HIS A 185 -3.45 11.86 7.19
C HIS A 185 -3.47 12.96 6.12
N HIS A 186 -4.63 13.56 5.80
CA HIS A 186 -4.75 14.73 4.91
C HIS A 186 -4.09 16.00 5.45
N LEU A 187 -3.69 16.03 6.73
CA LEU A 187 -2.81 17.08 7.27
C LEU A 187 -1.47 17.17 6.54
N PHE A 188 -1.13 16.22 5.66
CA PHE A 188 0.01 16.32 4.75
C PHE A 188 -0.03 17.63 3.93
N ILE A 189 -1.22 18.15 3.60
CA ILE A 189 -1.36 19.43 2.88
C ILE A 189 -0.79 20.57 3.71
N ILE A 190 -1.17 20.65 4.99
CA ILE A 190 -0.66 21.65 5.93
C ILE A 190 0.84 21.45 6.15
N PHE A 191 1.29 20.20 6.28
CA PHE A 191 2.69 19.85 6.43
C PHE A 191 3.55 20.36 5.25
N PHE A 192 3.15 20.12 3.99
CA PHE A 192 3.93 20.55 2.83
C PHE A 192 3.90 22.08 2.62
N ILE A 193 2.76 22.74 2.87
CA ILE A 193 2.67 24.21 2.83
C ILE A 193 3.58 24.81 3.91
N GLY A 194 3.49 24.29 5.13
CA GLY A 194 4.33 24.73 6.25
C GLY A 194 5.82 24.49 5.99
N LEU A 195 6.19 23.34 5.40
CA LEU A 195 7.57 23.01 5.05
C LEU A 195 8.15 23.96 3.99
N ALA A 196 7.34 24.35 3.00
CA ALA A 196 7.74 25.34 1.99
C ALA A 196 8.02 26.72 2.60
N ILE A 197 7.24 27.14 3.60
CA ILE A 197 7.44 28.40 4.33
C ILE A 197 8.63 28.31 5.29
N HIS A 198 8.74 27.20 6.03
CA HIS A 198 9.76 26.95 7.06
C HIS A 198 11.18 27.07 6.49
N GLY A 199 11.42 26.53 5.29
CA GLY A 199 12.73 26.53 4.64
C GLY A 199 13.07 27.79 3.82
N ASN A 200 12.21 28.82 3.80
CA ASN A 200 12.44 30.02 2.98
C ASN A 200 13.27 31.11 3.68
N ASN A 201 13.41 31.07 5.01
CA ASN A 201 13.92 32.21 5.78
C ASN A 201 15.32 31.97 6.37
N GLU A 202 16.24 31.46 5.56
CA GLU A 202 17.64 31.40 5.96
C GLU A 202 18.51 32.39 5.20
N PHE A 203 18.93 33.40 5.97
CA PHE A 203 20.22 34.09 5.91
C PHE A 203 20.91 34.07 4.55
N GLN A 204 20.52 35.03 3.70
CA GLN A 204 21.35 35.43 2.57
C GLN A 204 22.53 36.24 3.11
N ALA A 205 23.67 35.60 3.29
CA ALA A 205 24.94 36.30 3.46
C ALA A 205 26.14 35.46 3.00
N VAL A 206 26.03 34.69 1.91
CA VAL A 206 27.22 34.22 1.17
C VAL A 206 26.91 34.16 -0.32
N ARG A 207 27.75 34.87 -1.07
CA ARG A 207 27.66 35.22 -2.49
C ARG A 207 27.46 34.04 -3.45
N ILE A 208 26.71 34.36 -4.51
CA ILE A 208 26.70 33.73 -5.83
C ILE A 208 28.14 33.70 -6.37
N LEU A 209 28.54 32.57 -6.97
CA LEU A 209 29.74 32.28 -7.78
C LEU A 209 30.51 31.04 -7.27
N SER A 210 29.90 29.86 -7.34
CA SER A 210 30.64 28.59 -7.48
C SER A 210 29.71 27.51 -8.06
N VAL A 211 30.31 26.54 -8.74
CA VAL A 211 29.67 25.56 -9.63
C VAL A 211 28.84 24.50 -8.87
N ASP A 212 28.72 24.61 -7.54
CA ASP A 212 27.94 23.72 -6.66
C ASP A 212 26.62 24.34 -6.15
N TRP A 213 25.98 25.16 -6.98
CA TRP A 213 24.73 25.88 -6.66
C TRP A 213 23.57 24.97 -6.21
N TRP A 214 23.55 23.70 -6.63
CA TRP A 214 22.50 22.74 -6.24
C TRP A 214 22.63 22.25 -4.79
N ILE A 215 23.84 22.16 -4.25
CA ILE A 215 24.11 21.63 -2.89
C ILE A 215 24.10 22.78 -1.87
N ALA A 216 24.57 23.96 -2.26
CA ALA A 216 24.78 25.09 -1.34
C ALA A 216 23.50 25.81 -0.87
N PHE A 217 22.38 25.68 -1.60
CA PHE A 217 21.10 26.31 -1.22
C PHE A 217 19.94 25.30 -1.26
N PRO A 218 19.81 24.47 -0.21
CA PRO A 218 18.75 23.47 -0.11
C PRO A 218 17.43 24.15 0.27
N ARG A 219 16.94 25.04 -0.59
CA ARG A 219 15.61 25.62 -0.41
C ARG A 219 14.60 24.50 -0.54
N ALA A 220 13.85 24.24 0.54
CA ALA A 220 12.90 23.13 0.63
C ALA A 220 11.94 23.10 -0.57
N TRP A 221 11.53 24.26 -1.08
CA TRP A 221 10.64 24.35 -2.25
C TRP A 221 11.18 23.64 -3.50
N LYS A 222 12.50 23.62 -3.74
CA LYS A 222 13.09 22.93 -4.91
C LYS A 222 12.84 21.42 -4.87
N TRP A 223 12.87 20.85 -3.66
CA TRP A 223 12.64 19.43 -3.41
C TRP A 223 11.15 19.08 -3.39
N ILE A 224 10.28 20.05 -3.14
CA ILE A 224 8.84 19.81 -2.99
C ILE A 224 8.10 20.02 -4.31
N VAL A 225 8.46 21.03 -5.10
CA VAL A 225 7.69 21.45 -6.29
C VAL A 225 7.58 20.34 -7.33
N GLY A 226 8.67 19.63 -7.64
CA GLY A 226 8.65 18.54 -8.63
C GLY A 226 7.67 17.42 -8.26
N PRO A 227 7.86 16.73 -7.12
CA PRO A 227 6.94 15.67 -6.68
C PRO A 227 5.51 16.15 -6.48
N LEU A 228 5.31 17.36 -5.96
CA LEU A 228 3.98 17.92 -5.77
C LEU A 228 3.28 18.15 -7.11
N PHE A 229 3.99 18.66 -8.12
CA PHE A 229 3.47 18.78 -9.48
C PHE A 229 3.06 17.42 -10.04
N PHE A 230 3.92 16.39 -9.96
CA PHE A 230 3.58 15.05 -10.42
C PHE A 230 2.39 14.45 -9.67
N TYR A 231 2.31 14.66 -8.36
CA TYR A 231 1.17 14.22 -7.54
C TYR A 231 -0.13 14.93 -7.96
N ILE A 232 -0.09 16.24 -8.20
CA ILE A 232 -1.25 17.00 -8.70
C ILE A 232 -1.67 16.49 -10.08
N CYS A 233 -0.73 16.28 -11.00
CA CYS A 233 -1.01 15.68 -12.31
C CYS A 233 -1.66 14.29 -12.17
N GLU A 234 -1.17 13.44 -11.26
CA GLU A 234 -1.79 12.14 -10.97
C GLU A 234 -3.23 12.30 -10.51
N LYS A 235 -3.52 13.25 -9.60
CA LYS A 235 -4.88 13.53 -9.13
C LYS A 235 -5.79 14.08 -10.23
N LEU A 236 -5.29 14.99 -11.07
CA LEU A 236 -6.04 15.52 -12.21
C LEU A 236 -6.41 14.42 -13.20
N ILE A 237 -5.47 13.52 -13.53
CA ILE A 237 -5.75 12.37 -14.40
C ILE A 237 -6.86 11.48 -13.82
N ARG A 238 -6.83 11.23 -12.50
CA ARG A 238 -7.88 10.43 -11.82
C ARG A 238 -9.22 11.15 -11.81
N PHE A 239 -9.22 12.45 -11.56
CA PHE A 239 -10.41 13.28 -11.63
C PHE A 239 -11.03 13.25 -13.03
N CYS A 240 -10.26 13.50 -14.09
CA CYS A 240 -10.73 13.42 -15.47
C CYS A 240 -11.29 12.03 -15.82
N ARG A 241 -10.64 10.95 -15.36
CA ARG A 241 -11.12 9.56 -15.55
C ARG A 241 -12.40 9.25 -14.79
N SER A 242 -12.58 9.84 -13.60
CA SER A 242 -13.80 9.68 -12.80
C SER A 242 -15.01 10.41 -13.40
N MET A 243 -14.77 11.49 -14.15
CA MET A 243 -15.81 12.26 -14.81
C MET A 243 -16.41 11.55 -16.04
N GLN A 244 -15.77 10.49 -16.53
CA GLN A 244 -16.29 9.70 -17.64
C GLN A 244 -17.58 8.97 -17.23
N ASN A 245 -18.58 9.01 -18.11
CA ASN A 245 -19.85 8.34 -17.89
C ASN A 245 -19.66 6.81 -17.88
N VAL A 246 -20.21 6.18 -16.84
CA VAL A 246 -20.27 4.73 -16.69
C VAL A 246 -21.73 4.33 -16.73
N VAL A 247 -22.05 3.36 -17.58
CA VAL A 247 -23.42 2.85 -17.73
C VAL A 247 -23.49 1.50 -17.01
N ILE A 248 -24.42 1.39 -16.05
CA ILE A 248 -24.77 0.10 -15.45
C ILE A 248 -25.66 -0.65 -16.44
N THR A 249 -25.16 -1.77 -16.97
CA THR A 249 -25.91 -2.58 -17.95
C THR A 249 -26.84 -3.57 -17.28
N LYS A 250 -26.41 -4.15 -16.16
CA LYS A 250 -27.17 -5.17 -15.44
C LYS A 250 -26.81 -5.17 -13.97
N VAL A 251 -27.82 -5.37 -13.12
CA VAL A 251 -27.68 -5.62 -11.69
C VAL A 251 -28.22 -7.02 -11.42
N ILE A 252 -27.40 -7.88 -10.82
CA ILE A 252 -27.77 -9.24 -10.44
C ILE A 252 -27.64 -9.36 -8.94
N VAL A 253 -28.71 -9.81 -8.29
CA VAL A 253 -28.72 -10.08 -6.86
C VAL A 253 -28.45 -11.56 -6.67
N HIS A 254 -27.32 -11.86 -6.05
CA HIS A 254 -26.95 -13.21 -5.67
C HIS A 254 -27.44 -13.53 -4.26
N PRO A 255 -27.62 -14.83 -3.95
CA PRO A 255 -27.79 -15.30 -2.58
C PRO A 255 -26.73 -14.73 -1.61
N SER A 256 -27.03 -14.74 -0.32
CA SER A 256 -26.11 -14.25 0.73
C SER A 256 -25.74 -12.77 0.63
N ARG A 257 -26.66 -11.96 0.08
CA ARG A 257 -26.61 -10.50 -0.03
C ARG A 257 -25.35 -10.00 -0.77
N VAL A 258 -25.05 -10.64 -1.90
CA VAL A 258 -24.00 -10.22 -2.82
C VAL A 258 -24.66 -9.56 -4.04
N LEU A 259 -24.16 -8.38 -4.40
CA LEU A 259 -24.60 -7.61 -5.56
C LEU A 259 -23.56 -7.74 -6.67
N GLU A 260 -23.96 -8.23 -7.84
CA GLU A 260 -23.13 -8.16 -9.05
C GLU A 260 -23.58 -6.94 -9.88
N LEU A 261 -22.63 -6.04 -10.12
CA LEU A 261 -22.83 -4.87 -10.98
C LEU A 261 -22.06 -5.07 -12.27
N GLN A 262 -22.77 -5.14 -13.40
CA GLN A 262 -22.19 -5.15 -14.74
C GLN A 262 -22.23 -3.76 -15.33
N MET A 263 -21.09 -3.29 -15.84
CA MET A 263 -20.89 -1.91 -16.27
C MET A 263 -20.14 -1.84 -17.59
N LYS A 264 -20.38 -0.76 -18.36
CA LYS A 264 -19.62 -0.41 -19.56
C LYS A 264 -19.07 1.02 -19.44
N LYS A 265 -17.83 1.20 -19.92
CA LYS A 265 -17.09 2.48 -19.90
C LYS A 265 -16.24 2.58 -21.17
N HIS A 266 -16.26 3.75 -21.81
CA HIS A 266 -15.51 3.97 -23.05
C HIS A 266 -13.99 3.83 -22.85
N GLY A 267 -13.33 3.06 -23.70
CA GLY A 267 -11.88 2.84 -23.66
C GLY A 267 -11.39 2.12 -22.39
N PHE A 268 -12.26 1.40 -21.69
CA PHE A 268 -11.87 0.66 -20.48
C PHE A 268 -11.27 -0.70 -20.84
N HIS A 269 -9.98 -0.84 -20.61
CA HIS A 269 -9.25 -2.10 -20.77
C HIS A 269 -8.71 -2.56 -19.43
N SER A 270 -9.00 -3.79 -19.05
CA SER A 270 -8.56 -4.39 -17.79
C SER A 270 -7.75 -5.67 -18.00
N HIS A 271 -7.08 -6.12 -16.96
CA HIS A 271 -6.40 -7.40 -16.90
C HIS A 271 -6.97 -8.26 -15.77
N PRO A 272 -6.78 -9.60 -15.83
CA PRO A 272 -7.41 -10.50 -14.88
C PRO A 272 -6.94 -10.25 -13.45
N GLY A 273 -7.88 -10.15 -12.51
CA GLY A 273 -7.61 -9.92 -11.09
C GLY A 273 -7.23 -8.48 -10.73
N GLN A 274 -7.37 -7.51 -11.65
CA GLN A 274 -7.28 -6.09 -11.31
C GLN A 274 -8.50 -5.63 -10.52
N TYR A 275 -8.38 -4.47 -9.88
CA TYR A 275 -9.46 -3.86 -9.11
C TYR A 275 -9.70 -2.42 -9.54
N ILE A 276 -10.88 -1.91 -9.24
CA ILE A 276 -11.33 -0.54 -9.52
C ILE A 276 -11.79 0.13 -8.22
N PHE A 277 -11.84 1.46 -8.20
CA PHE A 277 -12.54 2.22 -7.18
C PHE A 277 -13.88 2.65 -7.73
N LEU A 278 -14.94 2.36 -6.97
CA LEU A 278 -16.31 2.72 -7.26
C LEU A 278 -16.73 3.85 -6.31
N GLN A 279 -17.37 4.85 -6.87
CA GLN A 279 -18.08 5.89 -6.14
C GLN A 279 -19.52 5.96 -6.63
N CYS A 280 -20.45 6.17 -5.70
CA CYS A 280 -21.85 6.39 -6.00
C CYS A 280 -22.29 7.74 -5.40
N PRO A 281 -22.39 8.82 -6.19
CA PRO A 281 -22.79 10.14 -5.71
C PRO A 281 -24.16 10.19 -5.03
N ALA A 282 -25.05 9.24 -5.31
CA ALA A 282 -26.35 9.13 -4.63
C ALA A 282 -26.22 8.74 -3.15
N ILE A 283 -25.08 8.16 -2.75
CA ILE A 283 -24.78 7.75 -1.37
C ILE A 283 -23.78 8.74 -0.75
N SER A 284 -22.65 8.96 -1.44
CA SER A 284 -21.58 9.82 -0.97
C SER A 284 -20.76 10.40 -2.12
N HIS A 285 -20.49 11.71 -2.06
CA HIS A 285 -19.69 12.43 -3.05
C HIS A 285 -18.17 12.30 -2.85
N PHE A 286 -17.73 11.74 -1.72
CA PHE A 286 -16.30 11.71 -1.37
C PHE A 286 -15.75 10.30 -1.13
N GLN A 287 -16.62 9.34 -0.80
CA GLN A 287 -16.19 7.97 -0.54
C GLN A 287 -15.96 7.18 -1.84
N TRP A 288 -14.80 6.53 -1.91
CA TRP A 288 -14.37 5.67 -3.01
C TRP A 288 -14.01 4.30 -2.44
N HIS A 289 -14.74 3.25 -2.81
CA HIS A 289 -14.51 1.90 -2.30
C HIS A 289 -13.91 1.02 -3.40
N PRO A 290 -12.82 0.28 -3.11
CA PRO A 290 -12.22 -0.61 -4.09
C PRO A 290 -12.94 -1.95 -4.17
N PHE A 291 -13.13 -2.41 -5.40
CA PHE A 291 -13.70 -3.72 -5.70
C PHE A 291 -12.88 -4.39 -6.79
N THR A 292 -12.60 -5.68 -6.59
CA THR A 292 -11.92 -6.50 -7.59
C THR A 292 -12.84 -6.78 -8.76
N LEU A 293 -12.31 -6.67 -9.97
CA LEU A 293 -13.00 -7.06 -11.18
C LEU A 293 -13.16 -8.58 -11.20
N THR A 294 -14.40 -9.03 -11.36
CA THR A 294 -14.77 -10.44 -11.46
C THR A 294 -14.98 -10.91 -12.89
N SER A 295 -15.25 -9.98 -13.80
CA SER A 295 -15.29 -10.20 -15.25
C SER A 295 -13.91 -10.49 -15.82
N ALA A 296 -13.86 -11.28 -16.89
CA ALA A 296 -12.64 -11.44 -17.68
C ALA A 296 -12.43 -10.23 -18.60
N PRO A 297 -11.20 -9.85 -18.95
CA PRO A 297 -10.92 -8.82 -19.95
C PRO A 297 -11.55 -9.07 -21.33
N GLU A 298 -11.81 -10.33 -21.64
CA GLU A 298 -12.39 -10.79 -22.90
C GLU A 298 -13.92 -10.61 -22.95
N GLU A 299 -14.58 -10.29 -21.82
CA GLU A 299 -16.01 -9.98 -21.76
C GLU A 299 -16.29 -8.53 -22.23
N GLU A 300 -17.45 -8.28 -22.85
CA GLU A 300 -17.83 -6.94 -23.34
C GLU A 300 -18.10 -5.90 -22.23
N HIS A 301 -18.29 -6.36 -21.01
CA HIS A 301 -18.59 -5.54 -19.85
C HIS A 301 -17.58 -5.85 -18.75
N PHE A 302 -17.42 -4.93 -17.81
CA PHE A 302 -16.68 -5.21 -16.59
C PHE A 302 -17.65 -5.34 -15.42
N SER A 303 -17.39 -6.30 -14.53
CA SER A 303 -18.26 -6.58 -13.39
C SER A 303 -17.51 -6.62 -12.07
N VAL A 304 -18.23 -6.30 -11.00
CA VAL A 304 -17.77 -6.40 -9.62
C VAL A 304 -18.82 -7.12 -8.78
N HIS A 305 -18.37 -7.96 -7.85
CA HIS A 305 -19.23 -8.61 -6.85
C HIS A 305 -19.01 -7.95 -5.48
N ILE A 306 -20.08 -7.38 -4.93
CA ILE A 306 -20.06 -6.57 -3.71
C ILE A 306 -20.89 -7.27 -2.65
N ARG A 307 -20.23 -7.75 -1.58
CA ARG A 307 -20.93 -8.28 -0.39
C ARG A 307 -21.43 -7.11 0.45
N THR A 308 -22.69 -7.15 0.84
CA THR A 308 -23.27 -6.12 1.72
C THR A 308 -22.91 -6.38 3.18
N VAL A 309 -21.98 -5.58 3.71
CA VAL A 309 -21.49 -5.74 5.09
C VAL A 309 -21.37 -4.39 5.81
N GLY A 310 -20.92 -3.34 5.11
CA GLY A 310 -20.82 -1.98 5.64
C GLY A 310 -22.00 -1.10 5.26
N ASP A 311 -22.13 0.04 5.95
CA ASP A 311 -23.11 1.10 5.71
C ASP A 311 -23.17 1.53 4.23
N TRP A 312 -22.03 1.82 3.61
CA TRP A 312 -21.97 2.22 2.21
C TRP A 312 -22.44 1.11 1.27
N THR A 313 -22.03 -0.13 1.52
CA THR A 313 -22.44 -1.28 0.69
C THR A 313 -23.92 -1.62 0.83
N ILE A 314 -24.51 -1.40 2.01
CA ILE A 314 -25.94 -1.57 2.26
C ILE A 314 -26.72 -0.47 1.52
N ALA A 315 -26.28 0.79 1.63
CA ALA A 315 -26.88 1.89 0.89
C ALA A 315 -26.80 1.69 -0.63
N LEU A 316 -25.70 1.12 -1.14
CA LEU A 316 -25.57 0.79 -2.57
C LEU A 316 -26.56 -0.30 -2.99
N TYR A 317 -26.71 -1.34 -2.17
CA TYR A 317 -27.67 -2.41 -2.42
C TYR A 317 -29.10 -1.88 -2.50
N GLU A 318 -29.48 -0.96 -1.61
CA GLU A 318 -30.78 -0.29 -1.63
C GLU A 318 -30.94 0.65 -2.82
N ALA A 319 -29.92 1.46 -3.13
CA ALA A 319 -29.93 2.41 -4.24
C ALA A 319 -30.02 1.71 -5.61
N CYS A 320 -29.40 0.54 -5.77
CA CYS A 320 -29.54 -0.31 -6.95
C CYS A 320 -30.89 -1.06 -6.97
N GLY A 321 -31.74 -0.87 -5.97
CA GLY A 321 -33.07 -1.44 -5.95
C GLY A 321 -33.13 -2.93 -5.67
N ALA A 322 -32.06 -3.54 -5.13
CA ALA A 322 -31.93 -4.97 -4.92
C ALA A 322 -32.91 -5.56 -3.88
N ASN A 323 -33.53 -4.71 -3.06
CA ASN A 323 -34.62 -5.09 -2.15
C ASN A 323 -35.99 -5.20 -2.84
N LYS A 324 -36.15 -4.63 -4.04
CA LYS A 324 -37.41 -4.62 -4.77
C LYS A 324 -37.45 -5.83 -5.71
N LYS A 325 -38.48 -6.66 -5.59
CA LYS A 325 -38.70 -7.81 -6.51
C LYS A 325 -39.21 -7.42 -7.90
N VAL A 326 -39.23 -6.13 -8.22
CA VAL A 326 -39.76 -5.58 -9.47
C VAL A 326 -38.61 -5.24 -10.39
N PHE A 327 -38.76 -5.58 -11.68
CA PHE A 327 -37.82 -5.16 -12.72
C PHE A 327 -37.72 -3.64 -12.73
N GLN A 328 -36.50 -3.12 -12.65
CA GLN A 328 -36.22 -1.70 -12.71
C GLN A 328 -35.51 -1.37 -14.01
N GLU A 329 -36.00 -0.35 -14.68
CA GLU A 329 -35.45 0.09 -15.94
C GLU A 329 -34.08 0.76 -15.73
N ALA A 330 -33.18 0.61 -16.70
CA ALA A 330 -31.78 0.99 -16.56
C ALA A 330 -31.55 2.46 -16.19
N TRP A 331 -32.45 3.38 -16.57
CA TRP A 331 -32.34 4.80 -16.22
C TRP A 331 -32.66 5.13 -14.76
N THR A 332 -33.27 4.20 -14.03
CA THR A 332 -33.52 4.35 -12.58
C THR A 332 -32.29 4.02 -11.75
N MET A 333 -31.26 3.43 -12.36
CA MET A 333 -30.04 3.05 -11.69
C MET A 333 -29.24 4.28 -11.25
N PRO A 334 -28.59 4.25 -10.08
CA PRO A 334 -27.79 5.36 -9.62
C PRO A 334 -26.59 5.56 -10.54
N ARG A 335 -26.21 6.82 -10.75
CA ARG A 335 -24.95 7.13 -11.43
C ARG A 335 -23.79 6.61 -10.59
N VAL A 336 -22.83 5.97 -11.25
CA VAL A 336 -21.58 5.51 -10.62
C VAL A 336 -20.37 6.12 -11.34
N ALA A 337 -19.34 6.44 -10.57
CA ALA A 337 -18.05 6.86 -11.08
C ALA A 337 -17.02 5.75 -10.82
N VAL A 338 -16.18 5.47 -11.82
CA VAL A 338 -15.18 4.40 -11.78
C VAL A 338 -13.79 4.95 -12.04
N ASP A 339 -12.89 4.73 -11.09
CA ASP A 339 -11.44 4.96 -11.22
C ASP A 339 -10.69 3.63 -11.27
N GLY A 340 -9.69 3.51 -12.13
CA GLY A 340 -9.04 2.23 -12.44
C GLY A 340 -9.15 1.82 -13.91
N PRO A 341 -8.57 0.67 -14.28
CA PRO A 341 -8.15 -0.41 -13.38
C PRO A 341 -6.76 -0.19 -12.75
N PHE A 342 -6.56 -0.78 -11.57
CA PHE A 342 -5.30 -0.77 -10.82
C PHE A 342 -4.65 -2.16 -10.81
N GLY A 343 -3.32 -2.19 -10.63
CA GLY A 343 -2.49 -3.39 -10.81
C GLY A 343 -2.91 -4.61 -9.99
N THR A 344 -2.48 -5.78 -10.44
CA THR A 344 -2.79 -7.08 -9.84
C THR A 344 -1.53 -7.92 -9.69
N ALA A 345 -1.41 -8.62 -8.57
CA ALA A 345 -0.38 -9.65 -8.34
C ALA A 345 -0.63 -10.91 -9.20
N SER A 346 -1.82 -11.02 -9.79
CA SER A 346 -2.28 -12.21 -10.50
C SER A 346 -1.63 -12.40 -11.87
N LYS A 347 -0.93 -11.42 -12.44
CA LYS A 347 -0.39 -11.56 -13.81
C LYS A 347 0.61 -12.71 -13.94
N ASP A 348 1.33 -13.03 -12.86
CA ASP A 348 2.42 -13.99 -12.94
C ASP A 348 1.92 -15.44 -13.03
N MET A 349 0.66 -15.71 -12.68
CA MET A 349 0.07 -17.05 -12.72
C MET A 349 -0.08 -17.63 -14.13
N PHE A 350 -0.04 -16.79 -15.17
CA PHE A 350 -0.15 -17.23 -16.56
C PHE A 350 1.18 -17.78 -17.11
N TYR A 351 2.31 -17.59 -16.41
CA TYR A 351 3.64 -18.00 -16.87
C TYR A 351 4.08 -19.40 -16.42
N TYR A 352 3.39 -19.99 -15.44
CA TYR A 352 3.76 -21.28 -14.85
C TYR A 352 2.90 -22.40 -15.43
N GLU A 353 3.45 -23.61 -15.48
CA GLU A 353 2.69 -24.76 -15.98
C GLU A 353 1.59 -25.17 -15.00
N VAL A 354 1.82 -24.97 -13.71
CA VAL A 354 0.83 -25.25 -12.69
C VAL A 354 0.79 -24.12 -11.69
N SER A 355 -0.44 -23.73 -11.35
CA SER A 355 -0.70 -22.57 -10.51
C SER A 355 -1.56 -22.98 -9.32
N VAL A 356 -1.16 -22.53 -8.13
CA VAL A 356 -1.87 -22.77 -6.87
C VAL A 356 -2.53 -21.47 -6.42
N PHE A 357 -3.84 -21.46 -6.41
CA PHE A 357 -4.68 -20.34 -6.01
C PHE A 357 -5.17 -20.57 -4.59
N ILE A 358 -4.85 -19.66 -3.67
CA ILE A 358 -5.27 -19.75 -2.28
C ILE A 358 -6.08 -18.50 -1.95
N ALA A 359 -7.38 -18.69 -1.74
CA ALA A 359 -8.32 -17.64 -1.39
C ALA A 359 -8.81 -17.80 0.05
N ALA A 360 -8.96 -16.68 0.77
CA ALA A 360 -9.62 -16.63 2.07
C ALA A 360 -10.79 -15.64 2.08
N GLY A 361 -11.99 -16.10 2.44
CA GLY A 361 -13.22 -15.30 2.48
C GLY A 361 -13.55 -14.67 1.11
N ILE A 362 -13.86 -13.37 1.07
CA ILE A 362 -14.14 -12.63 -0.18
C ILE A 362 -12.91 -12.45 -1.09
N GLY A 363 -11.71 -12.80 -0.59
CA GLY A 363 -10.46 -12.82 -1.36
C GLY A 363 -10.46 -13.78 -2.55
N VAL A 364 -11.55 -14.53 -2.74
CA VAL A 364 -11.83 -15.38 -3.91
C VAL A 364 -12.10 -14.58 -5.19
N THR A 365 -12.60 -13.35 -5.07
CA THR A 365 -13.05 -12.51 -6.19
C THR A 365 -12.03 -12.29 -7.33
N PRO A 366 -10.71 -12.09 -7.09
CA PRO A 366 -9.75 -11.93 -8.18
C PRO A 366 -9.61 -13.21 -9.02
N PHE A 367 -9.81 -14.38 -8.40
CA PHE A 367 -9.70 -15.66 -9.09
C PHE A 367 -10.86 -15.91 -10.05
N ALA A 368 -12.02 -15.27 -9.86
CA ALA A 368 -13.13 -15.33 -10.81
C ALA A 368 -12.67 -14.86 -12.20
N SER A 369 -12.12 -13.64 -12.25
CA SER A 369 -11.64 -13.00 -13.46
C SER A 369 -10.49 -13.77 -14.11
N VAL A 370 -9.58 -14.29 -13.28
CA VAL A 370 -8.47 -15.14 -13.72
C VAL A 370 -8.96 -16.42 -14.39
N LEU A 371 -9.81 -17.19 -13.71
CA LEU A 371 -10.25 -18.49 -14.19
C LEU A 371 -11.05 -18.35 -15.49
N LYS A 372 -11.92 -17.34 -15.58
CA LYS A 372 -12.62 -17.00 -16.82
C LYS A 372 -11.66 -16.63 -17.95
N SER A 373 -10.66 -15.78 -17.69
CA SER A 373 -9.66 -15.41 -18.72
C SER A 373 -8.83 -16.62 -19.16
N ILE A 374 -8.50 -17.55 -18.25
CA ILE A 374 -7.86 -18.82 -18.62
C ILE A 374 -8.75 -19.61 -19.58
N TRP A 375 -10.05 -19.73 -19.28
CA TRP A 375 -11.00 -20.42 -20.16
C TRP A 375 -11.10 -19.76 -21.54
N TYR A 376 -11.27 -18.43 -21.62
CA TYR A 376 -11.33 -17.69 -22.89
C TYR A 376 -10.07 -17.92 -23.74
N LYS A 377 -8.89 -17.91 -23.12
CA LYS A 377 -7.62 -18.14 -23.81
C LYS A 377 -7.44 -19.58 -24.28
N TYR A 378 -8.03 -20.55 -23.59
CA TYR A 378 -8.06 -21.94 -24.05
C TYR A 378 -8.97 -22.13 -25.26
N ASN A 379 -10.04 -21.33 -25.36
CA ASN A 379 -10.95 -21.34 -26.50
C ASN A 379 -10.38 -20.59 -27.73
N ASP A 380 -9.45 -19.65 -27.52
CA ASP A 380 -8.76 -18.96 -28.62
C ASP A 380 -7.61 -19.81 -29.17
N LEU A 381 -7.83 -20.39 -30.36
CA LEU A 381 -6.86 -21.22 -31.09
C LEU A 381 -5.53 -20.52 -31.40
N LYS A 382 -5.46 -19.19 -31.28
CA LYS A 382 -4.24 -18.41 -31.55
C LYS A 382 -3.32 -18.28 -30.33
N MET A 383 -3.79 -18.60 -29.13
CA MET A 383 -3.03 -18.39 -27.89
C MET A 383 -2.47 -19.71 -27.34
N THR A 384 -1.16 -19.74 -27.09
CA THR A 384 -0.52 -20.85 -26.37
C THR A 384 -0.48 -20.55 -24.89
N MET A 385 -1.18 -21.37 -24.10
CA MET A 385 -1.22 -21.26 -22.64
C MET A 385 -0.21 -22.21 -22.00
N LYS A 386 0.64 -21.70 -21.10
CA LYS A 386 1.56 -22.53 -20.30
C LYS A 386 0.84 -23.29 -19.19
N VAL A 387 -0.16 -22.67 -18.58
CA VAL A 387 -0.90 -23.23 -17.43
C VAL A 387 -1.68 -24.47 -17.87
N LYS A 388 -1.25 -25.65 -17.44
CA LYS A 388 -1.87 -26.97 -17.70
C LYS A 388 -2.74 -27.46 -16.56
N ARG A 389 -2.51 -27.00 -15.32
CA ARG A 389 -3.24 -27.44 -14.12
C ARG A 389 -3.40 -26.28 -13.14
N VAL A 390 -4.55 -26.19 -12.48
CA VAL A 390 -4.84 -25.22 -11.41
C VAL A 390 -5.34 -25.95 -10.17
N TYR A 391 -4.67 -25.71 -9.04
CA TYR A 391 -5.15 -26.12 -7.72
C TYR A 391 -5.75 -24.92 -7.00
N PHE A 392 -7.02 -25.02 -6.64
CA PHE A 392 -7.79 -23.92 -6.08
C PHE A 392 -8.19 -24.22 -4.64
N TYR A 393 -7.52 -23.59 -3.69
CA TYR A 393 -7.84 -23.65 -2.27
C TYR A 393 -8.72 -22.48 -1.88
N TRP A 394 -9.90 -22.76 -1.32
CA TRP A 394 -10.77 -21.73 -0.80
C TRP A 394 -11.10 -21.98 0.66
N ILE A 395 -10.61 -21.08 1.52
CA ILE A 395 -10.79 -21.15 2.96
C ILE A 395 -11.86 -20.13 3.34
N CYS A 396 -12.98 -20.60 3.86
CA CYS A 396 -14.05 -19.73 4.33
C CYS A 396 -14.53 -20.11 5.72
N ARG A 397 -15.13 -19.15 6.41
CA ARG A 397 -15.77 -19.37 7.72
C ARG A 397 -17.29 -19.51 7.60
N ASP A 398 -17.88 -18.87 6.60
CA ASP A 398 -19.32 -18.86 6.37
C ASP A 398 -19.65 -19.72 5.15
N THR A 399 -20.63 -20.61 5.26
CA THR A 399 -21.16 -21.43 4.16
C THR A 399 -21.82 -20.59 3.07
N ASN A 400 -22.52 -19.54 3.49
CA ASN A 400 -23.22 -18.57 2.65
C ASN A 400 -22.31 -17.85 1.65
N ALA A 401 -21.01 -17.73 1.95
CA ALA A 401 -20.07 -17.09 1.03
C ALA A 401 -19.76 -17.94 -0.21
N PHE A 402 -20.10 -19.24 -0.20
CA PHE A 402 -19.81 -20.18 -1.27
C PHE A 402 -20.75 -20.05 -2.48
N GLU A 403 -22.00 -19.66 -2.26
CA GLU A 403 -23.11 -19.83 -3.21
C GLU A 403 -22.81 -19.25 -4.61
N TRP A 404 -22.47 -17.96 -4.72
CA TRP A 404 -22.27 -17.33 -6.04
C TRP A 404 -21.04 -17.83 -6.81
N PHE A 405 -19.98 -18.26 -6.12
CA PHE A 405 -18.72 -18.65 -6.76
C PHE A 405 -18.68 -20.13 -7.11
N VAL A 406 -19.45 -20.95 -6.37
CA VAL A 406 -19.64 -22.37 -6.68
C VAL A 406 -20.24 -22.54 -8.08
N ASP A 407 -21.25 -21.74 -8.43
CA ASP A 407 -21.86 -21.77 -9.77
C ASP A 407 -20.84 -21.50 -10.88
N LEU A 408 -19.93 -20.55 -10.65
CA LEU A 408 -18.82 -20.26 -11.56
C LEU A 408 -17.86 -21.45 -11.68
N LEU A 409 -17.50 -22.10 -10.57
CA LEU A 409 -16.62 -23.26 -10.58
C LEU A 409 -17.25 -24.45 -11.31
N GLN A 410 -18.53 -24.71 -11.10
CA GLN A 410 -19.27 -25.77 -11.79
C GLN A 410 -19.33 -25.53 -13.29
N SER A 411 -19.69 -24.31 -13.68
CA SER A 411 -19.76 -23.90 -15.09
C SER A 411 -18.40 -24.05 -15.79
N LEU A 412 -17.32 -23.55 -15.15
CA LEU A 412 -15.97 -23.68 -15.69
C LEU A 412 -15.48 -25.13 -15.75
N GLU A 413 -15.78 -25.95 -14.75
CA GLU A 413 -15.42 -27.37 -14.76
C GLU A 413 -16.11 -28.09 -15.93
N ALA A 414 -17.41 -27.86 -16.13
CA ALA A 414 -18.17 -28.44 -17.23
C ALA A 414 -17.59 -28.02 -18.59
N GLN A 415 -17.35 -26.72 -18.80
CA GLN A 415 -16.79 -26.21 -20.05
C GLN A 415 -15.36 -26.71 -20.32
N MET A 416 -14.53 -26.88 -19.28
CA MET A 416 -13.18 -27.44 -19.44
C MET A 416 -13.20 -28.92 -19.79
N ILE A 417 -14.19 -29.68 -19.31
CA ILE A 417 -14.40 -31.08 -19.69
C ILE A 417 -14.77 -31.19 -21.17
N GLU A 418 -15.62 -30.30 -21.68
CA GLU A 418 -16.01 -30.24 -23.11
C GLU A 418 -14.79 -30.02 -24.03
N ILE A 419 -13.82 -29.22 -23.59
CA ILE A 419 -12.56 -28.95 -24.32
C ILE A 419 -11.57 -30.13 -24.20
N GLY A 420 -11.95 -31.24 -23.53
CA GLY A 420 -11.10 -32.42 -23.35
C GLY A 420 -10.02 -32.24 -22.29
N LYS A 421 -10.16 -31.24 -21.41
CA LYS A 421 -9.21 -30.94 -20.32
C LYS A 421 -9.77 -31.41 -18.98
N SER A 422 -10.15 -32.69 -18.92
CA SER A 422 -10.62 -33.30 -17.68
C SER A 422 -9.53 -33.23 -16.60
N GLY A 423 -9.87 -32.63 -15.46
CA GLY A 423 -8.93 -32.39 -14.37
C GLY A 423 -8.09 -31.12 -14.50
N PHE A 424 -8.35 -30.20 -15.42
CA PHE A 424 -7.62 -28.91 -15.44
C PHE A 424 -7.69 -28.17 -14.09
N LEU A 425 -8.89 -28.13 -13.51
CA LEU A 425 -9.20 -27.44 -12.27
C LEU A 425 -9.48 -28.47 -11.16
N SER A 426 -8.77 -28.34 -10.04
CA SER A 426 -9.01 -29.10 -8.82
C SER A 426 -9.23 -28.13 -7.67
N TYR A 427 -10.41 -28.15 -7.05
CA TYR A 427 -10.75 -27.26 -5.95
C TYR A 427 -10.80 -28.00 -4.61
N HIS A 428 -10.23 -27.37 -3.59
CA HIS A 428 -10.20 -27.82 -2.21
C HIS A 428 -10.82 -26.72 -1.35
N ILE A 429 -12.06 -26.95 -0.94
CA ILE A 429 -12.82 -25.97 -0.14
C ILE A 429 -12.66 -26.35 1.32
N PHE A 430 -12.24 -25.40 2.15
CA PHE A 430 -12.05 -25.56 3.59
C PHE A 430 -13.05 -24.69 4.36
N LEU A 431 -13.96 -25.35 5.09
CA LEU A 431 -14.84 -24.67 6.03
C LEU A 431 -14.19 -24.65 7.42
N THR A 432 -13.97 -23.44 7.93
CA THR A 432 -13.28 -23.21 9.22
C THR A 432 -14.23 -22.80 10.34
N GLY A 433 -15.46 -22.42 10.03
CA GLY A 433 -16.53 -22.19 11.00
C GLY A 433 -17.67 -23.16 10.73
N TRP A 434 -17.99 -23.99 11.71
CA TRP A 434 -19.19 -24.83 11.69
C TRP A 434 -19.87 -24.81 13.05
N ASP A 435 -21.17 -25.05 13.05
CA ASP A 435 -21.93 -25.37 14.25
C ASP A 435 -22.17 -26.90 14.37
N GLU A 436 -22.60 -27.38 15.53
CA GLU A 436 -22.89 -28.80 15.78
C GLU A 436 -24.01 -29.34 14.88
N PHE A 437 -24.97 -28.50 14.51
CA PHE A 437 -26.12 -28.88 13.70
C PHE A 437 -25.74 -29.11 12.22
N GLN A 438 -24.91 -28.23 11.67
CA GLN A 438 -24.26 -28.34 10.38
C GLN A 438 -23.38 -29.59 10.35
N ALA A 439 -22.54 -29.81 11.38
CA ALA A 439 -21.71 -30.99 11.47
C ALA A 439 -22.53 -32.31 11.45
N ALA A 440 -23.67 -32.33 12.14
CA ALA A 440 -24.57 -33.48 12.13
C ALA A 440 -25.23 -33.72 10.75
N HIS A 441 -25.74 -32.66 10.11
CA HIS A 441 -26.32 -32.74 8.77
C HIS A 441 -25.29 -33.23 7.74
N ILE A 442 -24.06 -32.72 7.83
CA ILE A 442 -22.93 -33.11 6.98
C ILE A 442 -22.56 -34.58 7.18
N ALA A 443 -22.43 -35.03 8.44
CA ALA A 443 -22.04 -36.40 8.75
C ALA A 443 -23.07 -37.42 8.23
N MET A 444 -24.36 -37.09 8.30
CA MET A 444 -25.44 -37.94 7.80
C MET A 444 -25.44 -38.08 6.27
N HIS A 445 -25.04 -37.04 5.54
CA HIS A 445 -25.04 -37.02 4.08
C HIS A 445 -23.66 -37.20 3.42
N PHE A 446 -22.62 -37.51 4.22
CA PHE A 446 -21.23 -37.65 3.73
C PHE A 446 -21.04 -38.80 2.70
N LYS A 447 -21.95 -39.77 2.63
CA LYS A 447 -21.87 -40.89 1.67
C LYS A 447 -22.33 -40.54 0.24
N GLY A 448 -22.85 -39.33 0.01
CA GLY A 448 -23.22 -38.87 -1.33
C GLY A 448 -22.02 -38.69 -2.26
N ASN A 449 -22.29 -38.76 -3.58
CA ASN A 449 -21.31 -38.48 -4.65
C ASN A 449 -21.08 -36.98 -4.88
N GLN A 450 -21.90 -36.12 -4.27
CA GLN A 450 -21.77 -34.67 -4.31
C GLN A 450 -21.65 -34.12 -2.89
N ASP A 451 -20.98 -32.98 -2.77
CA ASP A 451 -20.84 -32.26 -1.52
C ASP A 451 -22.18 -31.69 -1.05
N VAL A 452 -22.49 -31.83 0.22
CA VAL A 452 -23.79 -31.46 0.80
C VAL A 452 -23.96 -29.94 0.91
N ILE A 453 -22.85 -29.21 1.05
CA ILE A 453 -22.84 -27.76 1.24
C ILE A 453 -22.78 -27.04 -0.10
N THR A 454 -21.89 -27.51 -0.98
CA THR A 454 -21.56 -26.81 -2.23
C THR A 454 -22.16 -27.48 -3.47
N GLY A 455 -22.70 -28.70 -3.37
CA GLY A 455 -23.18 -29.46 -4.54
C GLY A 455 -22.08 -29.86 -5.53
N LEU A 456 -20.81 -29.59 -5.21
CA LEU A 456 -19.67 -29.90 -6.06
C LEU A 456 -19.28 -31.38 -6.00
N LYS A 457 -18.52 -31.86 -6.99
CA LYS A 457 -18.00 -33.25 -6.99
C LYS A 457 -16.97 -33.48 -5.88
N GLN A 458 -16.13 -32.47 -5.62
CA GLN A 458 -15.12 -32.55 -4.56
C GLN A 458 -15.73 -32.12 -3.24
N LYS A 459 -15.48 -32.90 -2.18
CA LYS A 459 -16.06 -32.68 -0.85
C LYS A 459 -15.39 -31.51 -0.14
N THR A 460 -16.16 -30.80 0.66
CA THR A 460 -15.67 -29.75 1.55
C THR A 460 -14.85 -30.37 2.68
N PHE A 461 -13.63 -29.85 2.87
CA PHE A 461 -12.75 -30.18 3.96
C PHE A 461 -13.06 -29.35 5.20
N TYR A 462 -12.83 -29.98 6.33
CA TYR A 462 -13.22 -29.44 7.61
C TYR A 462 -11.98 -29.05 8.43
N GLY A 463 -11.88 -27.77 8.77
CA GLY A 463 -10.81 -27.21 9.58
C GLY A 463 -9.83 -26.42 8.72
N ARG A 464 -8.61 -26.24 9.23
CA ARG A 464 -7.57 -25.49 8.54
C ARG A 464 -6.74 -26.44 7.65
N PRO A 465 -6.35 -26.03 6.44
CA PRO A 465 -5.47 -26.83 5.60
C PRO A 465 -4.13 -27.05 6.27
N ASN A 466 -3.62 -28.28 6.20
CA ASN A 466 -2.27 -28.60 6.63
C ASN A 466 -1.31 -28.38 5.45
N TRP A 467 -0.86 -27.14 5.27
CA TRP A 467 -0.02 -26.75 4.13
C TRP A 467 1.22 -27.63 3.95
N ASN A 468 1.83 -28.13 5.03
CA ASN A 468 2.99 -29.02 4.93
C ASN A 468 2.64 -30.36 4.26
N LYS A 469 1.43 -30.88 4.48
CA LYS A 469 0.96 -32.10 3.81
C LYS A 469 0.53 -31.80 2.38
N GLU A 470 -0.21 -30.72 2.16
CA GLU A 470 -0.65 -30.30 0.82
C GLU A 470 0.56 -30.08 -0.11
N PHE A 471 1.57 -29.31 0.33
CA PHE A 471 2.77 -29.05 -0.48
C PHE A 471 3.61 -30.30 -0.74
N LYS A 472 3.67 -31.25 0.20
CA LYS A 472 4.33 -32.54 -0.02
C LYS A 472 3.58 -33.38 -1.06
N HIS A 473 2.26 -33.40 -0.99
CA HIS A 473 1.44 -34.08 -1.99
C HIS A 473 1.64 -33.45 -3.37
N PHE A 474 1.63 -32.13 -3.45
CA PHE A 474 1.88 -31.39 -4.70
C PHE A 474 3.25 -31.66 -5.31
N ALA A 475 4.29 -31.66 -4.48
CA ALA A 475 5.64 -31.96 -4.95
C ALA A 475 5.76 -33.41 -5.47
N GLY A 476 4.97 -34.33 -4.91
CA GLY A 476 4.90 -35.72 -5.36
C GLY A 476 4.15 -35.89 -6.68
N ASP A 477 3.01 -35.21 -6.86
CA ASP A 477 2.18 -35.29 -8.06
C ASP A 477 2.89 -34.75 -9.30
N HIS A 478 3.84 -33.83 -9.11
CA HIS A 478 4.53 -33.18 -10.21
C HIS A 478 6.04 -33.02 -9.98
N PRO A 479 6.83 -34.08 -10.18
CA PRO A 479 8.27 -34.03 -9.98
C PRO A 479 8.94 -33.08 -10.98
N GLY A 480 9.65 -32.07 -10.47
CA GLY A 480 10.54 -31.19 -11.26
C GLY A 480 9.89 -29.98 -11.94
N ALA A 481 8.59 -29.75 -11.79
CA ALA A 481 7.96 -28.54 -12.32
C ALA A 481 8.07 -27.33 -11.35
N ILE A 482 7.96 -26.12 -11.92
CA ILE A 482 8.02 -24.85 -11.20
C ILE A 482 6.59 -24.33 -11.04
N TRP A 483 6.20 -24.05 -9.80
CA TRP A 483 4.85 -23.63 -9.40
C TRP A 483 4.84 -22.15 -9.01
N CYS A 484 3.69 -21.50 -9.18
CA CYS A 484 3.42 -20.20 -8.58
C CYS A 484 2.29 -20.29 -7.59
N GLN A 485 2.46 -19.60 -6.45
CA GLN A 485 1.48 -19.51 -5.40
C GLN A 485 0.97 -18.07 -5.28
N SER A 486 -0.35 -17.90 -5.36
CA SER A 486 -1.01 -16.61 -5.15
C SER A 486 -1.96 -16.71 -3.97
N VAL A 487 -1.77 -15.86 -2.96
CA VAL A 487 -2.61 -15.81 -1.73
C VAL A 487 -3.37 -14.49 -1.68
N PHE A 488 -4.70 -14.57 -1.56
CA PHE A 488 -5.57 -13.40 -1.36
C PHE A 488 -6.45 -13.56 -0.11
N LYS A 489 -6.47 -12.54 0.74
CA LYS A 489 -7.25 -12.51 2.00
C LYS A 489 -8.15 -11.25 2.04
N SER A 490 -9.40 -11.41 2.51
CA SER A 490 -10.29 -10.28 2.79
C SER A 490 -9.79 -9.43 3.96
N CYS A 491 -9.83 -8.10 3.83
CA CYS A 491 -9.65 -7.17 4.96
C CYS A 491 -10.90 -7.00 5.82
N LEU A 492 -12.07 -7.55 5.43
CA LEU A 492 -13.36 -7.27 6.04
C LEU A 492 -13.78 -8.20 7.20
N SER A 493 -12.84 -8.96 7.77
CA SER A 493 -13.09 -9.78 8.96
C SER A 493 -12.17 -9.36 10.09
N LEU A 494 -12.38 -8.14 10.60
CA LEU A 494 -11.79 -7.64 11.83
C LEU A 494 -12.75 -7.91 12.99
N VAL A 495 -12.75 -9.15 13.46
CA VAL A 495 -13.13 -9.48 14.85
C VAL A 495 -11.81 -9.74 15.59
N PRO A 496 -11.61 -9.27 16.84
CA PRO A 496 -10.29 -9.12 17.47
C PRO A 496 -9.54 -10.44 17.83
N SER A 497 -9.95 -11.59 17.30
CA SER A 497 -9.52 -12.91 17.77
C SER A 497 -8.87 -13.80 16.71
N ALA A 498 -8.53 -13.29 15.51
CA ALA A 498 -7.82 -14.07 14.51
C ALA A 498 -6.28 -13.85 14.57
N PRO A 499 -5.47 -14.79 15.09
CA PRO A 499 -4.02 -14.66 15.13
C PRO A 499 -3.38 -14.76 13.73
N PRO A 500 -2.11 -14.31 13.55
CA PRO A 500 -1.38 -14.21 12.26
C PRO A 500 -1.22 -15.52 11.43
N SER A 501 -1.70 -16.63 11.97
CA SER A 501 -1.60 -18.03 11.54
C SER A 501 -2.03 -18.44 10.11
N VAL A 502 -2.36 -17.50 9.20
CA VAL A 502 -2.54 -17.81 7.75
C VAL A 502 -1.29 -17.38 6.95
N ALA A 503 -0.17 -17.25 7.65
CA ALA A 503 1.16 -17.16 7.05
C ALA A 503 1.47 -18.48 6.33
N VAL A 504 1.36 -18.48 4.99
CA VAL A 504 1.79 -19.63 4.18
C VAL A 504 3.30 -19.47 3.94
N PRO A 505 4.14 -20.45 4.30
CA PRO A 505 5.56 -20.40 3.98
C PRO A 505 5.74 -20.28 2.46
N SER A 506 6.57 -19.35 2.01
CA SER A 506 6.94 -19.26 0.59
C SER A 506 7.71 -20.52 0.21
N ALA A 507 7.26 -21.21 -0.84
CA ALA A 507 7.97 -22.36 -1.39
C ALA A 507 9.34 -21.90 -1.93
N THR A 508 10.38 -22.06 -1.12
CA THR A 508 11.76 -22.00 -1.59
C THR A 508 12.00 -23.23 -2.45
N THR A 509 12.68 -23.05 -3.58
CA THR A 509 13.05 -24.08 -4.54
C THR A 509 13.62 -25.30 -3.81
N LEU A 510 12.85 -26.39 -3.71
CA LEU A 510 13.38 -27.70 -3.33
C LEU A 510 14.18 -28.23 -4.52
N GLN A 511 15.41 -27.75 -4.67
CA GLN A 511 16.40 -28.42 -5.50
C GLN A 511 16.81 -29.71 -4.80
N ASN A 512 16.60 -30.83 -5.49
CA ASN A 512 17.13 -32.13 -5.13
C ASN A 512 18.62 -32.01 -4.78
N SER A 513 18.96 -32.26 -3.51
CA SER A 513 20.32 -32.67 -3.15
C SER A 513 20.23 -33.83 -2.16
N GLY A 514 20.85 -34.95 -2.54
CA GLY A 514 21.44 -35.93 -1.64
C GLY A 514 20.49 -36.81 -0.83
N THR A 515 20.44 -38.09 -1.19
CA THR A 515 20.31 -39.23 -0.26
C THR A 515 20.78 -38.91 1.16
N LEU A 516 19.87 -38.99 2.14
CA LEU A 516 20.21 -38.99 3.57
C LEU A 516 19.73 -40.30 4.19
N SER A 517 20.71 -41.17 4.45
CA SER A 517 20.59 -42.36 5.28
C SER A 517 20.16 -42.00 6.71
N LEU A 518 19.32 -42.86 7.29
CA LEU A 518 18.93 -42.81 8.70
C LEU A 518 20.13 -42.78 9.66
N ASN A 519 19.90 -42.12 10.80
CA ASN A 519 20.66 -42.11 12.05
C ASN A 519 21.86 -41.15 12.15
N GLN A 520 21.64 -39.90 12.60
CA GLN A 520 22.40 -39.19 13.65
C GLN A 520 21.61 -37.94 14.15
N PRO A 521 21.75 -37.52 15.43
CA PRO A 521 20.99 -36.39 15.98
C PRO A 521 21.59 -35.03 15.60
N LEU A 522 20.72 -34.04 15.29
CA LEU A 522 21.10 -32.68 14.87
C LEU A 522 21.62 -31.80 16.05
N PRO A 523 22.65 -30.95 15.84
CA PRO A 523 23.13 -29.99 16.84
C PRO A 523 22.31 -28.68 16.88
N PRO A 524 22.36 -27.91 17.99
CA PRO A 524 21.43 -26.81 18.28
C PRO A 524 21.93 -25.48 17.70
N HIS A 525 21.90 -25.29 16.39
CA HIS A 525 22.15 -23.96 15.79
C HIS A 525 21.37 -23.77 14.49
N PHE A 526 20.03 -23.77 14.58
CA PHE A 526 19.15 -23.20 13.56
C PHE A 526 17.87 -22.68 14.24
N GLN A 527 18.01 -21.60 15.00
CA GLN A 527 16.87 -20.75 15.36
C GLN A 527 16.86 -19.54 14.41
N ASN A 528 15.70 -19.36 13.77
CA ASN A 528 15.26 -18.23 12.94
C ASN A 528 15.89 -18.02 11.56
N PRO A 529 15.18 -18.39 10.48
CA PRO A 529 15.08 -17.60 9.28
C PRO A 529 13.83 -16.71 9.34
N THR A 530 14.08 -15.41 9.26
CA THR A 530 13.12 -14.31 9.08
C THR A 530 12.11 -14.59 7.97
N GLU A 531 10.84 -14.29 8.27
CA GLU A 531 9.66 -14.40 7.43
C GLU A 531 9.81 -13.69 6.08
N ASP A 532 9.67 -14.43 4.97
CA ASP A 532 9.44 -13.89 3.64
C ASP A 532 7.97 -14.19 3.26
N LEU A 533 7.07 -13.47 3.96
CA LEU A 533 5.62 -13.55 3.76
C LEU A 533 5.19 -12.52 2.72
N LEU A 534 4.73 -12.99 1.56
CA LEU A 534 3.99 -12.17 0.60
C LEU A 534 2.52 -12.07 1.09
N PHE A 535 2.29 -11.23 2.09
CA PHE A 535 0.95 -10.73 2.37
C PHE A 535 0.67 -9.57 1.42
N TYR A 536 -0.27 -9.77 0.50
CA TYR A 536 -0.85 -8.67 -0.24
C TYR A 536 -2.03 -8.14 0.57
N ASP A 537 -1.74 -7.17 1.44
CA ASP A 537 -2.78 -6.42 2.13
C ASP A 537 -3.61 -5.66 1.09
N CYS A 538 -4.87 -6.03 0.94
CA CYS A 538 -5.91 -5.12 0.47
C CYS A 538 -6.14 -4.05 1.56
N ALA A 539 -5.10 -3.28 1.91
CA ALA A 539 -5.15 -2.19 2.88
C ALA A 539 -5.93 -0.99 2.33
N PHE A 540 -7.11 -1.20 1.78
CA PHE A 540 -8.06 -0.19 1.36
C PHE A 540 -9.42 -0.89 1.32
N LEU A 541 -10.09 -1.02 2.46
CA LEU A 541 -11.53 -1.25 2.50
C LEU A 541 -12.00 -0.36 3.66
N GLY A 542 -12.46 0.84 3.30
CA GLY A 542 -13.33 1.62 4.17
C GLY A 542 -14.70 0.98 4.21
#